data_AF-A0A962CAN9-F1
#
_entry.id   AF-A0A962CAN9-F1
#
_cell.length_a   1.000
_cell.length_b   1.000
_cell.length_c   1.000
_cell.angle_alpha   90.00
_cell.angle_beta   90.00
_cell.angle_gamma   90.00
#
_symmetry.space_group_name_H-M   'P 1'
#
loop_
_entity.id
_entity.type
_entity.pdbx_description
1 polymer ?
#
loop_
_entity_poly.entity_id
_entity_poly.type
_entity_poly.pdbx_seq_one_letter_code
_entity_poly.pdbx_strand_id
1 'polypeptide(L)'
;DADSERFDAWLRETVSLPRKQRDQRLIDWAQAPGARASHPREEHLLPLHVVAGAAGGDAGARIFEDRVLGSAQSAFAFGLDQR
;
A
#
# COMPACT_ATOMS: atom_id res chain seq x y z
N ASP A 1 -8.04 2.39 -14.60
CA ASP A 1 -7.93 0.93 -14.73
C ASP A 1 -8.56 0.36 -13.48
N ALA A 2 -9.57 -0.49 -13.63
CA ALA A 2 -10.36 -0.97 -12.51
C ALA A 2 -9.55 -1.89 -11.58
N ASP A 3 -8.56 -2.62 -12.10
CA ASP A 3 -7.65 -3.43 -11.27
C ASP A 3 -6.74 -2.55 -10.43
N SER A 4 -6.10 -1.55 -11.05
CA SER A 4 -5.29 -0.55 -10.35
C SER A 4 -6.07 0.19 -9.25
N GLU A 5 -7.31 0.60 -9.52
CA GLU A 5 -8.16 1.29 -8.54
C GLU A 5 -8.51 0.39 -7.34
N ARG A 6 -8.81 -0.89 -7.59
CA ARG A 6 -9.10 -1.86 -6.51
C ARG A 6 -7.87 -2.13 -5.66
N PHE A 7 -6.71 -2.26 -6.30
CA PHE A 7 -5.46 -2.52 -5.58
C PHE A 7 -5.05 -1.30 -4.75
N ASP A 8 -5.17 -0.09 -5.30
CA ASP A 8 -4.90 1.15 -4.57
C ASP A 8 -5.81 1.32 -3.34
N ALA A 9 -7.11 1.06 -3.50
CA ALA A 9 -8.06 1.09 -2.39
C ALA A 9 -7.68 0.07 -1.30
N TRP A 10 -7.28 -1.13 -1.69
CA TRP A 10 -6.78 -2.15 -0.77
C TRP A 10 -5.49 -1.72 -0.06
N LEU A 11 -4.55 -1.07 -0.75
CA LEU A 11 -3.33 -0.54 -0.15
C LEU A 11 -3.63 0.55 0.86
N ARG A 12 -4.50 1.50 0.51
CA ARG A 12 -4.95 2.58 1.42
C ARG A 12 -5.53 2.03 2.71
N GLU A 13 -6.39 1.02 2.63
CA GLU A 13 -6.93 0.35 3.81
C GLU A 13 -5.79 -0.35 4.59
N THR A 14 -5.00 -1.16 3.88
CA THR A 14 -3.95 -2.00 4.48
C THR A 14 -2.94 -1.19 5.28
N VAL A 15 -2.44 -0.06 4.76
CA VAL A 15 -1.42 0.76 5.46
C VAL A 15 -1.95 1.39 6.75
N SER A 16 -3.27 1.60 6.85
CA SER A 16 -3.91 2.21 8.03
C SER A 16 -4.19 1.23 9.18
N LEU A 17 -4.02 -0.08 8.93
CA LEU A 17 -4.32 -1.12 9.92
C LEU A 17 -3.23 -1.20 11.01
N PRO A 18 -3.57 -1.75 12.19
CA PRO A 18 -2.58 -2.08 13.22
C PRO A 18 -1.50 -3.00 12.66
N ARG A 19 -0.25 -2.81 13.11
CA ARG A 19 0.95 -3.52 12.62
C ARG A 19 0.72 -4.98 12.26
N LYS A 20 0.20 -5.79 13.19
CA LYS A 20 0.03 -7.23 12.97
C LYS A 20 -0.85 -7.54 11.74
N GLN A 21 -1.93 -6.77 11.55
CA GLN A 21 -2.85 -6.96 10.42
C GLN A 21 -2.29 -6.39 9.12
N ARG A 22 -1.69 -5.19 9.18
CA ARG A 22 -1.00 -4.57 8.05
C ARG A 22 0.10 -5.48 7.51
N ASP A 23 1.00 -5.94 8.38
CA ASP A 23 2.15 -6.75 8.00
C ASP A 23 1.68 -8.08 7.35
N GLN A 24 0.65 -8.72 7.92
CA GLN A 24 0.07 -9.94 7.33
C GLN A 24 -0.55 -9.67 5.95
N ARG A 25 -1.33 -8.59 5.80
CA ARG A 25 -1.92 -8.24 4.50
C ARG A 25 -0.86 -7.91 3.46
N LEU A 26 0.22 -7.23 3.84
CA LEU A 26 1.35 -6.95 2.95
C LEU A 26 2.08 -8.25 2.56
N ILE A 27 2.27 -9.20 3.48
CA ILE A 27 2.78 -10.54 3.13
C ILE A 27 1.89 -11.22 2.08
N ASP A 28 0.57 -11.13 2.26
CA ASP A 28 -0.43 -11.74 1.39
C ASP A 28 -0.84 -10.84 0.21
N TRP A 29 -0.07 -9.79 -0.14
CA TRP A 29 -0.46 -8.77 -1.11
C TRP A 29 -0.91 -9.34 -2.45
N ALA A 30 -0.31 -10.46 -2.89
CA ALA A 30 -0.62 -11.09 -4.16
C ALA A 30 -2.06 -11.64 -4.24
N GLN A 31 -2.73 -11.82 -3.09
CA GLN A 31 -4.14 -12.21 -3.00
C GLN A 31 -5.10 -11.02 -3.02
N ALA A 32 -4.59 -9.79 -3.00
CA ALA A 32 -5.41 -8.60 -3.02
C ALA A 32 -6.10 -8.40 -4.39
N PRO A 33 -7.28 -7.76 -4.42
CA PRO A 33 -7.94 -7.42 -5.67
C PRO A 33 -7.04 -6.59 -6.59
N GLY A 34 -6.85 -7.02 -7.84
CA GLY A 34 -6.03 -6.30 -8.82
C GLY A 34 -4.51 -6.34 -8.60
N ALA A 35 -4.02 -7.13 -7.62
CA ALA A 35 -2.61 -7.19 -7.24
C ALA A 35 -1.69 -7.59 -8.39
N ARG A 36 -1.92 -8.75 -9.02
CA ARG A 36 -1.06 -9.26 -10.09
C ARG A 36 -1.20 -8.50 -11.41
N ALA A 37 -2.32 -7.79 -11.61
CA ALA A 37 -2.50 -6.89 -12.73
C ALA A 37 -1.70 -5.60 -12.55
N SER A 38 -1.72 -5.03 -11.34
CA SER A 38 -0.95 -3.82 -10.98
C SER A 38 0.55 -4.10 -10.84
N HIS A 39 0.89 -5.26 -10.27
CA HIS A 39 2.25 -5.70 -9.96
C HIS A 39 2.42 -7.17 -10.37
N PRO A 40 2.89 -7.45 -11.60
CA PRO A 40 3.16 -8.83 -12.04
C PRO A 40 4.15 -9.56 -11.12
N ARG A 41 5.08 -8.80 -10.53
CA ARG A 41 6.13 -9.20 -9.60
C ARG A 41 6.28 -8.13 -8.52
N GLU A 42 7.01 -8.45 -7.46
CA GLU A 42 7.07 -7.69 -6.20
C GLU A 42 7.78 -6.33 -6.34
N GLU A 43 8.60 -6.10 -7.38
CA GLU A 43 9.69 -5.11 -7.35
C GLU A 43 9.24 -3.67 -7.05
N HIS A 44 8.14 -3.21 -7.66
CA HIS A 44 7.65 -1.85 -7.47
C HIS A 44 6.91 -1.67 -6.13
N LEU A 45 6.52 -2.77 -5.48
CA LEU A 45 5.82 -2.78 -4.20
C LEU A 45 6.77 -2.96 -3.00
N LEU A 46 7.99 -3.46 -3.22
CA LEU A 46 9.00 -3.65 -2.18
C LEU A 46 9.30 -2.38 -1.35
N PRO A 47 9.38 -1.16 -1.92
CA PRO A 47 9.60 0.04 -1.12
C PRO A 47 8.54 0.24 -0.02
N LEU A 48 7.27 -0.11 -0.30
CA LEU A 48 6.20 -0.03 0.69
C LEU A 48 6.41 -1.01 1.85
N HIS A 49 6.89 -2.22 1.57
CA HIS A 49 7.20 -3.22 2.61
C HIS A 49 8.32 -2.75 3.53
N VAL A 50 9.36 -2.14 2.96
CA VAL A 50 10.50 -1.60 3.72
C VAL A 50 10.04 -0.49 4.67
N VAL A 51 9.30 0.50 4.17
CA VAL A 51 8.85 1.62 5.02
C VAL A 51 7.81 1.16 6.06
N ALA A 52 6.91 0.24 5.72
CA ALA A 52 5.95 -0.33 6.66
C ALA A 52 6.65 -1.12 7.79
N GLY A 53 7.73 -1.84 7.48
CA GLY A 53 8.57 -2.50 8.48
C GLY A 53 9.27 -1.52 9.41
N ALA A 54 9.84 -0.44 8.85
CA ALA A 54 10.51 0.61 9.61
C ALA A 54 9.54 1.43 10.50
N ALA A 55 8.29 1.60 10.07
CA ALA A 55 7.26 2.34 10.80
C ALA A 55 6.85 1.69 12.14
N GLY A 56 7.16 0.41 12.35
CA GLY A 56 6.80 -0.28 13.59
C GLY A 56 5.30 -0.24 13.85
N GLY A 57 4.90 0.36 14.98
CA GLY A 57 3.49 0.48 15.38
C GLY A 57 2.69 1.56 14.65
N ASP A 58 3.36 2.49 13.97
CA ASP A 58 2.72 3.67 13.40
C ASP A 58 1.78 3.28 12.25
N ALA A 59 0.58 3.83 12.26
CA ALA A 59 -0.36 3.69 11.16
C ALA A 59 0.09 4.54 9.96
N GLY A 60 -0.09 4.00 8.76
CA GLY A 60 0.19 4.72 7.52
C GLY A 60 -1.02 5.49 7.03
N ALA A 61 -0.77 6.55 6.27
CA ALA A 61 -1.79 7.30 5.56
C ALA A 61 -1.38 7.51 4.10
N ARG A 62 -2.38 7.53 3.22
CA ARG A 62 -2.19 7.98 1.84
C ARG A 62 -2.14 9.50 1.81
N ILE A 63 -1.01 10.06 1.40
CA ILE A 63 -0.75 11.51 1.40
C ILE A 63 -0.85 12.14 0.01
N PHE A 64 -0.91 11.29 -1.02
CA PHE A 64 -1.08 11.71 -2.41
C PHE A 64 -1.85 10.64 -3.18
N GLU A 65 -2.66 11.07 -4.13
CA GLU A 65 -3.37 10.24 -5.11
C GLU A 65 -3.42 10.99 -6.44
N ASP A 66 -3.15 10.29 -7.54
CA ASP A 66 -3.33 10.78 -8.90
C ASP A 66 -3.67 9.63 -9.86
N ARG A 67 -4.05 9.97 -11.09
CA ARG A 67 -4.26 9.03 -12.19
C ARG A 67 -3.30 9.34 -13.33
N VAL A 68 -2.28 8.51 -13.49
CA VAL A 68 -1.27 8.64 -14.55
C VAL A 68 -1.52 7.57 -15.60
N LEU A 69 -1.72 7.99 -16.86
CA LEU A 69 -2.02 7.09 -17.99
C LEU A 69 -3.17 6.10 -17.70
N GLY A 70 -4.14 6.52 -16.89
CA GLY A 70 -5.30 5.71 -16.52
C GLY A 70 -5.07 4.73 -15.36
N SER A 71 -3.87 4.66 -14.78
CA SER A 71 -3.57 3.89 -13.55
C SER A 71 -3.64 4.78 -12.31
N ALA A 72 -4.15 4.28 -11.20
CA ALA A 72 -4.04 4.94 -9.90
C ALA A 72 -2.57 4.96 -9.46
N GLN A 73 -2.13 6.08 -8.89
CA GLN A 73 -0.80 6.30 -8.33
C GLN A 73 -0.95 6.96 -6.96
N SER A 74 -0.29 6.41 -5.95
CA SER A 74 -0.41 6.90 -4.58
C SER A 74 0.92 6.98 -3.88
N ALA A 75 1.04 7.94 -2.96
CA ALA A 75 2.14 7.97 -1.99
C ALA A 75 1.59 7.73 -0.58
N PHE A 76 2.31 6.90 0.19
CA PHE A 76 1.99 6.57 1.55
C PHE A 76 3.09 7.07 2.49
N ALA A 77 2.70 7.56 3.66
CA ALA A 77 3.62 7.97 4.71
C ALA A 77 3.22 7.33 6.04
N PHE A 78 4.21 7.12 6.90
CA PHE A 78 4.06 6.59 8.26
C PHE A 78 4.74 7.56 9.23
N GLY A 79 4.40 7.50 10.52
CA GLY A 79 5.00 8.37 11.56
C GLY A 79 4.54 9.83 11.50
N LEU A 80 3.33 10.09 10.99
CA LEU A 80 2.79 11.44 10.84
C LEU A 80 2.41 12.11 12.19
N ASP A 81 2.26 11.32 13.26
CA ASP A 81 1.84 11.79 14.58
C ASP A 81 2.99 11.98 15.58
N GLN A 82 4.25 12.02 15.14
CA GLN A 82 5.43 12.17 16.02
C GLN A 82 5.68 13.62 16.51
N ARG A 83 4.63 14.31 16.97
CA ARG A 83 4.78 15.60 17.67
C ARG A 83 5.19 15.44 19.13
#